data_AF-A0A6L5R6B1-F1
#
_entry.id   AF-A0A6L5R6B1-F1
#
_cell.length_a   1.000
_cell.length_b   1.000
_cell.length_c   1.000
_cell.angle_alpha   90.00
_cell.angle_beta   90.00
_cell.angle_gamma   90.00
#
_symmetry.space_group_name_H-M   'P 1'
#
loop_
_entity.id
_entity.type
_entity.pdbx_description
1 polymer ?
#
loop_
_entity_poly.entity_id
_entity_poly.type
_entity_poly.pdbx_seq_one_letter_code
_entity_poly.pdbx_strand_id
1 'polypeptide(L)' 'MPNPWKGVPGFWSRVNQFLYPVAGPAQVGIGRPEAPYVPPADPACPLCGAPMAEHRIDRGDATTPTHLHCP' A
#
# COMPACT_ATOMS: atom_id res chain seq x y z
N MET A 1 4.90 18.70 14.35
CA MET A 1 5.99 17.70 14.43
C MET A 1 7.30 18.35 14.03
N PRO A 2 8.38 18.21 14.81
CA PRO A 2 9.70 18.71 14.43
C PRO A 2 10.20 17.99 13.16
N ASN A 3 10.94 18.71 12.31
CA ASN A 3 11.50 18.16 11.08
C ASN A 3 12.63 17.16 11.42
N PRO A 4 12.50 15.87 11.05
CA PRO A 4 13.48 14.84 11.38
C PRO A 4 14.83 15.02 10.68
N TRP A 5 14.89 15.84 9.63
CA TRP A 5 16.11 16.12 8.86
C TRP A 5 16.91 17.31 9.40
N LYS A 6 16.40 18.01 10.42
CA LYS A 6 17.06 19.19 11.00
C LYS A 6 18.36 18.78 11.71
N GLY A 7 19.50 19.25 11.21
CA GLY A 7 20.82 18.98 11.80
C GLY A 7 21.46 17.66 11.36
N VAL A 8 20.82 16.92 10.45
CA VAL A 8 21.40 15.71 9.86
C VAL A 8 22.35 16.12 8.71
N PRO A 9 23.62 15.71 8.71
CA PRO A 9 24.55 16.05 7.63
C PRO A 9 24.18 15.34 6.32
N GLY A 10 24.66 15.86 5.19
CA GLY A 10 24.49 15.27 3.87
C GLY A 10 23.60 16.07 2.92
N PHE A 11 23.81 15.87 1.61
CA PHE A 11 23.08 16.57 0.55
C PHE A 11 21.57 16.27 0.61
N TRP A 12 21.19 14.99 0.68
CA TRP A 12 19.80 14.55 0.75
C TRP A 12 19.08 15.05 2.00
N SER A 13 19.78 15.12 3.13
CA SER A 13 19.24 15.69 4.38
C SER A 13 18.84 17.16 4.21
N ARG A 14 19.65 17.96 3.49
CA ARG A 14 19.33 19.37 3.20
C ARG A 14 18.12 19.51 2.27
N VAL A 15 18.05 18.68 1.23
CA VAL A 15 16.92 18.66 0.30
C VAL A 15 15.63 18.28 1.04
N ASN A 16 15.66 17.20 1.81
CA ASN A 16 14.52 16.75 2.61
C ASN A 16 14.12 17.80 3.66
N GLN A 17 15.09 18.47 4.29
CA GLN A 17 14.80 19.54 5.25
C GLN A 17 14.06 20.71 4.59
N PHE A 18 14.43 21.08 3.36
CA PHE A 18 13.77 22.15 2.60
C PHE A 18 12.36 21.77 2.13
N LEU A 19 12.15 20.51 1.73
CA LEU A 19 10.87 20.02 1.21
C LEU A 19 9.86 19.66 2.31
N TYR A 20 10.32 19.32 3.52
CA TYR A 20 9.47 18.87 4.63
C TYR A 20 8.31 19.81 4.99
N PRO A 21 8.44 21.16 4.96
CA PRO A 21 7.31 22.06 5.24
C PRO A 21 6.16 21.93 4.22
N VAL A 22 6.46 21.50 2.99
CA VAL A 22 5.48 21.34 1.91
C VAL A 22 4.98 19.91 1.83
N ALA A 23 5.88 18.92 1.85
CA ALA A 23 5.52 17.50 1.78
C ALA A 23 4.84 16.99 3.06
N GLY A 24 5.13 17.65 4.19
CA GLY A 24 4.64 17.25 5.51
C GLY A 24 5.32 15.99 6.05
N PRO A 25 4.91 15.53 7.24
CA PRO A 25 5.31 14.21 7.72
C PRO A 25 4.79 13.13 6.76
N ALA A 26 5.50 12.00 6.68
CA ALA A 26 4.94 10.82 6.04
C ALA A 26 3.55 10.53 6.63
N GLN A 27 2.59 10.13 5.80
CA GLN A 27 1.26 9.73 6.28
C GLN A 27 1.44 8.47 7.13
N VAL A 28 1.49 8.65 8.45
CA VAL A 28 1.63 7.56 9.42
C VAL A 28 0.27 6.91 9.65
N GLY A 29 -0.27 6.26 8.61
CA GLY A 29 -1.58 5.60 8.64
C GLY A 29 -2.67 6.42 9.35
N ILE A 30 -3.56 5.73 10.04
CA ILE A 30 -4.72 6.29 10.76
C ILE A 30 -4.39 6.86 12.16
N GLY A 31 -3.12 7.17 12.44
CA GLY A 31 -2.69 7.76 13.73
C GLY A 31 -2.85 6.84 14.96
N ARG A 32 -3.09 5.55 14.74
CA ARG A 32 -3.15 4.48 15.74
C ARG A 32 -2.36 3.27 15.23
N PRO A 33 -1.86 2.38 16.11
CA PRO A 33 -1.31 1.11 15.68
C PRO A 33 -2.33 0.37 14.79
N GLU A 34 -1.97 0.15 13.54
CA GLU A 34 -2.78 -0.65 12.63
C GLU A 34 -2.59 -2.12 12.99
N ALA A 35 -3.69 -2.81 13.28
CA ALA A 35 -3.64 -4.25 13.47
C ALA A 35 -3.24 -4.93 12.14
N PRO A 36 -2.52 -6.06 12.17
CA PRO A 36 -2.28 -6.83 10.96
C PRO A 36 -3.59 -7.11 10.23
N TYR A 37 -3.55 -7.01 8.90
CA TYR A 37 -4.71 -7.38 8.08
C TYR A 37 -5.09 -8.84 8.35
N VAL A 38 -6.35 -9.05 8.75
CA VAL A 38 -6.92 -10.39 8.92
C VAL A 38 -7.83 -10.65 7.72
N PRO A 39 -7.47 -11.57 6.81
CA PRO A 39 -8.35 -11.94 5.72
C PRO A 39 -9.63 -12.57 6.27
N PRO A 40 -10.80 -12.28 5.68
CA PRO A 40 -12.01 -13.04 5.94
C PRO A 40 -11.76 -14.54 5.65
N ALA A 41 -12.36 -15.43 6.44
CA ALA A 41 -12.21 -16.88 6.24
C ALA A 41 -12.67 -17.30 4.82
N ASP A 42 -13.81 -16.76 4.39
CA ASP A 42 -14.43 -17.08 3.09
C ASP A 42 -14.79 -15.78 2.34
N PRO A 43 -13.83 -15.16 1.63
CA PRO A 43 -14.09 -13.94 0.89
C PRO A 43 -14.96 -14.23 -0.35
N ALA A 44 -16.04 -13.45 -0.50
CA ALA A 44 -16.87 -13.45 -1.70
C ALA A 44 -16.31 -12.49 -2.75
N CYS A 45 -16.46 -12.83 -4.04
CA CYS A 45 -16.09 -11.95 -5.13
C CYS A 45 -17.03 -10.73 -5.17
N PRO A 46 -16.49 -9.49 -5.19
CA PRO A 46 -17.32 -8.29 -5.21
C PRO A 46 -18.06 -8.07 -6.54
N LEU A 47 -17.73 -8.85 -7.59
CA LEU A 47 -18.36 -8.74 -8.91
C LEU A 47 -19.48 -9.77 -9.10
N CYS A 48 -19.22 -11.05 -8.79
CA CYS A 48 -20.19 -12.14 -9.03
C CYS A 48 -20.82 -12.71 -7.75
N GLY A 49 -20.28 -12.41 -6.57
CA GLY A 49 -20.77 -12.91 -5.29
C GLY A 49 -20.37 -14.34 -4.93
N ALA A 50 -19.78 -15.11 -5.86
CA ALA A 50 -19.32 -16.48 -5.61
C ALA A 50 -18.07 -16.51 -4.70
N PRO A 51 -17.80 -17.63 -4.00
CA PRO A 51 -16.58 -17.80 -3.21
C PRO A 51 -15.31 -17.55 -4.06
N MET A 52 -14.36 -16.76 -3.52
CA MET A 52 -13.12 -16.46 -4.26
C MET A 52 -12.32 -17.73 -4.58
N ALA A 53 -12.49 -18.80 -3.79
CA ALA A 53 -11.85 -20.11 -4.01
C ALA A 53 -12.29 -20.80 -5.32
N GLU A 54 -13.45 -20.43 -5.87
CA GLU A 54 -13.97 -20.99 -7.13
C GLU A 54 -13.41 -20.29 -8.39
N HIS A 55 -12.70 -19.17 -8.20
CA HIS A 55 -12.20 -18.38 -9.32
C HIS A 55 -10.89 -18.93 -9.88
N ARG A 56 -10.76 -18.89 -11.20
CA ARG A 56 -9.52 -19.26 -11.89
C ARG A 56 -8.66 -18.03 -12.11
N ILE A 57 -7.41 -18.07 -11.64
CA ILE A 57 -6.44 -16.99 -11.83
C ILE A 57 -5.45 -17.37 -12.93
N ASP A 58 -5.50 -16.65 -14.04
CA ASP A 58 -4.50 -16.72 -15.09
C ASP A 58 -3.38 -15.74 -14.80
N ARG A 59 -2.26 -16.26 -14.30
CA ARG A 59 -1.08 -15.47 -14.00
C ARG A 59 -0.42 -15.04 -15.29
N GLY A 60 -0.34 -13.73 -15.47
CA GLY A 60 0.37 -13.13 -16.58
C GLY A 60 1.89 -13.19 -16.43
N ASP A 61 2.57 -12.62 -17.41
CA ASP A 61 4.03 -12.46 -17.44
C ASP A 61 4.41 -10.96 -17.51
N ALA A 62 5.66 -10.65 -17.85
CA ALA A 62 6.11 -9.26 -17.95
C ALA A 62 5.39 -8.43 -19.04
N THR A 63 4.73 -9.11 -19.99
CA THR A 63 4.03 -8.53 -21.15
C THR A 63 2.53 -8.80 -21.16
N THR A 64 2.07 -9.81 -20.42
CA THR A 64 0.67 -10.23 -20.35
C THR A 64 0.12 -9.95 -18.95
N PRO A 65 -1.03 -9.27 -18.79
CA PRO A 65 -1.62 -9.02 -17.47
C PRO A 65 -2.18 -10.28 -16.82
N THR A 66 -2.23 -10.28 -15.49
CA THR A 66 -2.94 -11.33 -14.73
C THR A 66 -4.43 -11.11 -14.83
N HIS A 67 -5.17 -12.16 -15.20
CA HIS A 67 -6.62 -12.16 -15.28
C HIS A 67 -7.25 -13.07 -14.22
N LEU A 68 -8.43 -12.69 -13.76
CA LEU A 68 -9.22 -13.47 -12.81
C LEU A 68 -10.58 -13.74 -13.46
N HIS A 69 -10.94 -15.01 -13.58
CA HIS A 69 -12.16 -15.47 -14.21
C HIS A 69 -13.16 -15.89 -13.15
N CYS A 70 -14.36 -15.33 -13.22
CA CYS A 70 -15.50 -15.77 -12.41
C CYS A 70 -15.93 -17.18 -12.83
N PRO A 71 -16.43 -18.00 -11.89
CA PRO A 71 -17.05 -19.28 -12.21
C PRO A 71 -18.30 -19.11 -13.09
#